data_AF-A0A2L2T3T9-F1
#
_entry.id   AF-A0A2L2T3T9-F1
#
_cell.length_a   1.000
_cell.length_b   1.000
_cell.length_c   1.000
_cell.angle_alpha   90.00
_cell.angle_beta   90.00
_cell.angle_gamma   90.00
#
_symmetry.space_group_name_H-M   'P 1'
#
loop_
_entity.id
_entity.type
_entity.pdbx_description
1 polymer ?
#
loop_
_entity_poly.entity_id
_entity_poly.type
_entity_poly.pdbx_seq_one_letter_code
_entity_poly.pdbx_strand_id
1 'polypeptide(L)'
;MSATRMNENPDPMSKRSGFDGDDYDRDMVRLIRLHNNWEPTKVPRNPQVPEIPEVPRVRKIFCASCRERFPLPEIFIAICDHGYCRTCLAELVERSFENKYPFPPRCCSKPFAIDSIRPFVASDMERAYARKQIEHETHNPIYCSNITCQTFIPPRAIKSDVVHCPVCVERTCAKCKNTAHQGPCPKDEALDEVLHLAEREGWRRCPKCMSMIERESGCNHMMCRCYYEFCFRCGRKWPGHNRPCCPEGIYLEDITALALDIARAACDIAVRVVKNALIKGPPCLDRLWIPLRRLIDKIRVRDDELL
;
A
#
# COMPACT_ATOMS: atom_id res chain seq x y z
N MET A 1 -34.44 47.49 -6.25
CA MET A 1 -33.80 48.29 -7.33
C MET A 1 -32.44 47.66 -7.57
N SER A 2 -32.14 47.00 -8.69
CA SER A 2 -32.95 46.76 -9.90
C SER A 2 -32.56 45.42 -10.54
N ALA A 3 -33.48 44.80 -11.28
CA ALA A 3 -33.15 43.81 -12.32
C ALA A 3 -32.49 44.55 -13.52
N THR A 4 -31.91 43.96 -14.58
CA THR A 4 -32.12 42.68 -15.32
C THR A 4 -30.86 42.47 -16.22
N ARG A 5 -30.57 41.41 -17.01
CA ARG A 5 -31.29 40.19 -17.43
C ARG A 5 -30.28 39.06 -17.83
N MET A 6 -30.84 37.93 -18.26
CA MET A 6 -30.31 36.87 -19.16
C MET A 6 -29.68 37.44 -20.47
N ASN A 7 -29.07 36.71 -21.41
CA ASN A 7 -28.92 35.27 -21.72
C ASN A 7 -27.57 35.11 -22.50
N GLU A 8 -27.04 33.98 -23.00
CA GLU A 8 -27.56 32.61 -23.21
C GLU A 8 -26.47 31.54 -22.87
N ASN A 9 -26.71 30.28 -23.23
CA ASN A 9 -25.71 29.21 -23.39
C ASN A 9 -26.06 28.40 -24.66
N PRO A 10 -25.09 27.96 -25.49
CA PRO A 10 -25.29 26.77 -26.30
C PRO A 10 -24.18 25.71 -26.09
N ASP A 11 -24.59 24.60 -25.50
CA ASP A 11 -23.92 23.30 -25.49
C ASP A 11 -24.34 22.52 -26.76
N PRO A 12 -23.90 21.27 -27.02
CA PRO A 12 -22.54 20.72 -27.05
C PRO A 12 -22.20 20.13 -28.45
N MET A 13 -20.91 19.99 -28.84
CA MET A 13 -20.51 18.81 -29.65
C MET A 13 -19.00 18.55 -29.78
N SER A 14 -18.63 17.30 -29.44
CA SER A 14 -17.54 16.48 -29.99
C SER A 14 -16.20 17.13 -30.40
N LYS A 15 -15.14 16.66 -29.74
CA LYS A 15 -14.05 15.93 -30.43
C LYS A 15 -13.42 14.89 -29.50
N ARG A 16 -13.63 13.61 -29.85
CA ARG A 16 -12.88 12.47 -29.28
C ARG A 16 -11.47 12.44 -29.88
N SER A 17 -10.66 11.49 -29.40
CA SER A 17 -9.40 11.03 -30.01
C SER A 17 -8.31 12.07 -30.23
N GLY A 18 -7.52 12.33 -29.17
CA GLY A 18 -6.07 12.41 -29.35
C GLY A 18 -5.54 10.99 -29.47
N PHE A 19 -5.44 10.46 -30.69
CA PHE A 19 -4.81 9.16 -30.96
C PHE A 19 -3.29 9.33 -30.85
N ASP A 20 -2.61 8.47 -30.09
CA ASP A 20 -1.15 8.49 -29.99
C ASP A 20 -0.54 8.19 -31.37
N GLY A 21 0.27 9.12 -31.87
CA GLY A 21 0.88 9.08 -33.21
C GLY A 21 2.06 8.10 -33.36
N ASP A 22 2.06 6.99 -32.64
CA ASP A 22 3.20 6.06 -32.52
C ASP A 22 3.05 4.78 -33.37
N ASP A 23 1.97 4.60 -34.17
CA ASP A 23 1.71 3.38 -34.97
C ASP A 23 1.78 3.57 -36.50
N TYR A 24 1.98 4.80 -37.00
CA TYR A 24 1.95 5.11 -38.44
C TYR A 24 3.17 4.63 -39.26
N ASP A 25 4.23 4.15 -38.60
CA ASP A 25 5.49 3.78 -39.25
C ASP A 25 5.49 2.34 -39.80
N ARG A 26 4.59 1.46 -39.35
CA ARG A 26 4.56 0.05 -39.80
C ARG A 26 3.79 -0.14 -41.11
N ASP A 27 2.70 0.61 -41.32
CA ASP A 27 1.85 0.45 -42.50
C ASP A 27 2.28 1.31 -43.70
N MET A 28 2.94 2.46 -43.50
CA MET A 28 3.61 3.19 -44.59
C MET A 28 4.69 2.32 -45.27
N VAL A 29 5.51 1.62 -44.47
CA VAL A 29 6.55 0.71 -44.99
C VAL A 29 5.96 -0.51 -45.73
N ARG A 30 4.73 -0.93 -45.40
CA ARG A 30 3.99 -1.95 -46.17
C ARG A 30 3.41 -1.42 -47.46
N LEU A 31 2.82 -0.22 -47.45
CA LEU A 31 2.22 0.41 -48.64
C LEU A 31 3.26 0.75 -49.71
N ILE A 32 4.44 1.25 -49.32
CA ILE A 32 5.53 1.54 -50.27
C ILE A 32 6.00 0.28 -51.01
N ARG A 33 5.98 -0.90 -50.36
CA ARG A 33 6.33 -2.20 -50.97
C ARG A 33 5.27 -2.74 -51.94
N LEU A 34 4.04 -2.24 -51.89
CA LEU A 34 2.91 -2.73 -52.68
C LEU A 34 2.62 -1.87 -53.92
N HIS A 35 3.28 -0.73 -54.11
CA HIS A 35 3.05 0.16 -55.25
C HIS A 35 4.27 0.38 -56.15
N ASN A 36 5.48 0.07 -55.66
CA ASN A 36 6.69 0.04 -56.48
C ASN A 36 7.24 -1.38 -56.46
N ASN A 37 7.24 -2.07 -57.62
CA ASN A 37 7.88 -3.38 -57.83
C ASN A 37 9.41 -3.27 -57.73
N TRP A 38 9.89 -2.91 -56.55
CA TRP A 38 11.31 -2.76 -56.23
C TRP A 38 11.81 -4.05 -55.57
N GLU A 39 12.37 -4.94 -56.37
CA GLU A 39 13.22 -5.99 -55.83
C GLU A 39 14.52 -5.34 -55.27
N PRO A 40 14.99 -5.75 -54.08
CA PRO A 40 16.25 -5.28 -53.53
C PRO A 40 17.42 -5.91 -54.28
N THR A 41 17.65 -5.45 -55.51
CA THR A 41 18.89 -5.70 -56.25
C THR A 41 20.05 -5.18 -55.41
N LYS A 42 21.15 -5.94 -55.38
CA LYS A 42 22.25 -5.75 -54.45
C LYS A 42 22.96 -4.42 -54.72
N VAL A 43 22.56 -3.36 -54.01
CA VAL A 43 23.23 -2.05 -54.06
C VAL A 43 24.69 -2.25 -53.66
N PRO A 44 25.68 -1.93 -54.52
CA PRO A 44 27.07 -2.05 -54.15
C PRO A 44 27.38 -1.12 -52.98
N ARG A 45 27.97 -1.64 -51.90
CA ARG A 45 28.42 -0.82 -50.77
C ARG A 45 29.52 0.12 -51.25
N ASN A 46 29.24 1.42 -51.28
CA ASN A 46 30.26 2.45 -51.52
C ASN A 46 31.26 2.45 -50.34
N PRO A 47 32.56 2.18 -50.56
CA PRO A 47 33.55 2.10 -49.48
C PRO A 47 33.85 3.43 -48.76
N GLN A 48 33.24 4.54 -49.15
CA GLN A 48 33.56 5.88 -48.65
C GLN A 48 32.50 6.52 -47.74
N VAL A 49 31.49 5.76 -47.28
CA VAL A 49 30.58 6.25 -46.23
C VAL A 49 31.23 5.99 -44.87
N PRO A 50 31.54 7.01 -44.04
CA PRO A 50 31.99 6.79 -42.67
C PRO A 50 30.92 6.05 -41.88
N GLU A 51 31.30 5.02 -41.14
CA GLU A 51 30.37 4.32 -40.23
C GLU A 51 29.89 5.32 -39.17
N ILE A 52 28.61 5.68 -39.25
CA ILE A 52 27.96 6.47 -38.20
C ILE A 52 27.89 5.56 -36.97
N PRO A 53 28.49 5.93 -35.82
CA PRO A 53 28.44 5.09 -34.63
C PRO A 53 26.98 4.87 -34.22
N GLU A 54 26.58 3.60 -34.07
CA GLU A 54 25.20 3.24 -33.73
C GLU A 54 24.83 3.83 -32.36
N VAL A 55 24.04 4.91 -32.37
CA VAL A 55 23.56 5.54 -31.15
C VAL A 55 22.64 4.54 -30.42
N PRO A 56 22.96 4.10 -29.18
CA PRO A 56 22.14 3.14 -28.48
C PRO A 56 20.70 3.68 -28.34
N ARG A 57 19.71 2.92 -28.81
CA ARG A 57 18.30 3.28 -28.68
C ARG A 57 17.86 3.16 -27.22
N VAL A 58 18.16 4.18 -26.40
CA VAL A 58 17.82 4.18 -24.97
C VAL A 58 16.30 4.19 -24.82
N ARG A 59 15.75 3.11 -24.23
CA ARG A 59 14.33 3.00 -23.91
C ARG A 59 13.93 4.16 -22.99
N LYS A 60 12.83 4.84 -23.34
CA LYS A 60 12.25 5.92 -22.55
C LYS A 60 11.02 5.44 -21.78
N ILE A 61 10.76 6.04 -20.62
CA ILE A 61 9.57 5.79 -19.78
C ILE A 61 8.91 7.13 -19.43
N PHE A 62 7.58 7.11 -19.27
CA PHE A 62 6.79 8.28 -18.88
C PHE A 62 6.94 8.60 -17.39
N CYS A 63 7.07 9.88 -17.05
CA CYS A 63 6.94 10.39 -15.69
C CYS A 63 5.46 10.45 -15.28
N ALA A 64 5.08 9.84 -14.16
CA ALA A 64 3.70 9.82 -13.66
C ALA A 64 3.17 11.20 -13.26
N SER A 65 4.04 12.16 -12.92
CA SER A 65 3.68 13.53 -12.54
C SER A 65 3.54 14.47 -13.74
N CYS A 66 4.61 14.67 -14.53
CA CYS A 66 4.60 15.62 -15.65
C CYS A 66 4.19 15.02 -17.01
N ARG A 67 4.08 13.68 -17.13
CA ARG A 67 3.72 12.95 -18.35
C ARG A 67 4.73 13.06 -19.52
N GLU A 68 5.93 13.57 -19.27
CA GLU A 68 7.03 13.59 -20.25
C GLU A 68 7.80 12.26 -20.28
N ARG A 69 8.54 12.00 -21.39
CA ARG A 69 9.29 10.75 -21.65
C ARG A 69 10.79 10.93 -21.36
N PHE A 70 11.33 10.21 -20.38
CA PHE A 70 12.75 10.28 -19.96
C PHE A 70 13.52 8.99 -20.26
N PRO A 71 14.83 9.04 -20.55
CA PRO A 71 15.68 7.85 -20.68
C PRO A 71 15.72 7.01 -19.40
N LEU A 72 15.75 5.68 -19.54
CA LEU A 72 15.82 4.75 -18.39
C LEU A 72 16.89 5.08 -17.32
N PRO A 73 18.13 5.51 -17.65
CA PRO A 73 19.14 5.85 -16.65
C PRO A 73 18.87 7.15 -15.87
N GLU A 74 17.93 7.99 -16.34
CA GLU A 74 17.67 9.33 -15.80
C GLU A 74 16.37 9.42 -15.00
N ILE A 75 15.55 8.36 -15.04
CA ILE A 75 14.23 8.28 -14.41
C ILE A 75 14.26 7.30 -13.23
N PHE A 76 13.64 7.68 -12.12
CA PHE A 76 13.42 6.78 -10.99
C PHE A 76 12.22 5.89 -11.27
N ILE A 77 12.38 4.56 -11.16
CA ILE A 77 11.28 3.60 -11.27
C ILE A 77 10.90 3.12 -9.86
N ALA A 78 9.66 3.38 -9.47
CA ALA A 78 9.11 2.91 -8.20
C ALA A 78 8.69 1.43 -8.28
N ILE A 79 8.52 0.77 -7.12
CA ILE A 79 8.03 -0.63 -7.00
C ILE A 79 6.55 -0.85 -7.41
N CYS A 80 5.98 0.13 -8.09
CA CYS A 80 4.68 0.15 -8.74
C CYS A 80 4.81 0.25 -10.28
N ASP A 81 6.04 0.14 -10.81
CA ASP A 81 6.48 0.33 -12.20
C ASP A 81 6.26 1.73 -12.81
N HIS A 82 5.69 2.68 -12.06
CA HIS A 82 5.62 4.08 -12.46
C HIS A 82 6.98 4.78 -12.36
N GLY A 83 7.31 5.54 -13.40
CA GLY A 83 8.50 6.39 -13.47
C GLY A 83 8.28 7.79 -12.91
N TYR A 84 9.34 8.40 -12.37
CA TYR A 84 9.39 9.81 -11.98
C TYR A 84 10.71 10.44 -12.45
N CYS A 85 10.64 11.58 -13.13
CA CYS A 85 11.84 12.36 -13.44
C CYS A 85 12.43 13.00 -12.18
N ARG A 86 13.71 13.39 -12.24
CA ARG A 86 14.44 13.98 -11.11
C ARG A 86 13.67 15.12 -10.42
N THR A 87 13.18 16.09 -11.19
CA THR A 87 12.43 17.24 -10.67
C THR A 87 11.14 16.82 -9.96
N CYS A 88 10.28 16.04 -10.62
CA CYS A 88 9.01 15.62 -10.02
C CYS A 88 9.18 14.66 -8.83
N LEU A 89 10.25 13.87 -8.79
CA LEU A 89 10.57 13.06 -7.60
C LEU A 89 11.04 13.95 -6.45
N ALA A 90 11.93 14.92 -6.71
CA ALA A 90 12.40 15.86 -5.70
C ALA A 90 11.24 16.64 -5.08
N GLU A 91 10.36 17.23 -5.90
CA GLU A 91 9.15 17.93 -5.43
C GLU A 91 8.22 17.03 -4.59
N LEU A 92 8.04 15.77 -5.00
CA LEU A 92 7.21 14.79 -4.28
C LEU A 92 7.82 14.44 -2.91
N VAL A 93 9.15 14.28 -2.85
CA VAL A 93 9.89 14.03 -1.61
C VAL A 93 9.85 15.28 -0.70
N GLU A 94 10.07 16.48 -1.24
CA GLU A 94 10.04 17.73 -0.48
C GLU A 94 8.67 17.97 0.16
N ARG A 95 7.59 17.85 -0.63
CA ARG A 95 6.22 17.95 -0.12
C ARG A 95 5.93 16.95 0.99
N SER A 96 6.48 15.73 0.93
CA SER A 96 6.28 14.73 2.00
C SER A 96 6.81 15.18 3.38
N PHE A 97 7.62 16.24 3.45
CA PHE A 97 8.08 16.80 4.73
C PHE A 97 7.06 17.76 5.38
N GLU A 98 6.05 18.25 4.66
CA GLU A 98 4.99 19.08 5.22
C GLU A 98 3.89 18.24 5.90
N ASN A 99 3.38 18.70 7.05
CA ASN A 99 2.43 17.94 7.89
C ASN A 99 1.09 17.57 7.22
N LYS A 100 0.71 18.27 6.14
CA LYS A 100 -0.53 18.01 5.39
C LYS A 100 -0.40 16.87 4.37
N TYR A 101 0.82 16.46 4.04
CA TYR A 101 1.09 15.43 3.03
C TYR A 101 1.52 14.09 3.67
N PRO A 102 1.28 12.97 2.99
CA PRO A 102 1.69 11.65 3.45
C PRO A 102 3.23 11.52 3.49
N PHE A 103 3.74 11.01 4.63
CA PHE A 103 5.12 10.55 4.80
C PHE A 103 5.14 9.08 5.26
N PRO A 104 6.04 8.21 4.76
CA PRO A 104 7.02 8.44 3.69
C PRO A 104 6.38 8.75 2.33
N PRO A 105 7.11 9.36 1.37
CA PRO A 105 6.66 9.57 -0.01
C PRO A 105 6.30 8.25 -0.69
N ARG A 106 5.28 8.23 -1.57
CA ARG A 106 4.64 7.00 -2.09
C ARG A 106 4.24 7.06 -3.57
N CYS A 107 4.13 5.88 -4.19
CA CYS A 107 3.38 5.62 -5.42
C CYS A 107 2.36 4.49 -5.18
N CYS A 108 1.11 4.61 -5.64
CA CYS A 108 0.09 3.56 -5.53
C CYS A 108 0.00 2.96 -4.10
N SER A 109 -0.01 3.82 -3.08
CA SER A 109 0.05 3.47 -1.65
C SER A 109 1.32 2.73 -1.17
N LYS A 110 2.25 2.37 -2.06
CA LYS A 110 3.56 1.78 -1.72
C LYS A 110 4.59 2.88 -1.40
N PRO A 111 5.26 2.85 -0.23
CA PRO A 111 6.27 3.86 0.11
C PRO A 111 7.55 3.68 -0.72
N PHE A 112 8.25 4.78 -0.95
CA PHE A 112 9.59 4.78 -1.50
C PHE A 112 10.61 4.47 -0.40
N ALA A 113 11.50 3.50 -0.64
CA ALA A 113 12.63 3.26 0.23
C ALA A 113 13.66 4.40 0.06
N ILE A 114 14.25 4.87 1.16
CA ILE A 114 15.18 6.00 1.16
C ILE A 114 16.37 5.74 0.22
N ASP A 115 16.94 4.53 0.24
CA ASP A 115 18.08 4.14 -0.58
C ASP A 115 17.77 4.18 -2.09
N SER A 116 16.51 3.94 -2.47
CA SER A 116 16.08 3.95 -3.87
C SER A 116 15.90 5.38 -4.42
N ILE A 117 15.48 6.33 -3.58
CA ILE A 117 15.35 7.75 -3.97
C ILE A 117 16.66 8.51 -3.80
N ARG A 118 17.59 8.02 -2.98
CA ARG A 118 18.87 8.65 -2.66
C ARG A 118 19.67 9.17 -3.87
N PRO A 119 19.81 8.43 -5.00
CA PRO A 119 20.57 8.90 -6.17
C PRO A 119 19.91 10.05 -6.95
N PHE A 120 18.70 10.46 -6.55
CA PHE A 120 17.86 11.42 -7.23
C PHE A 120 17.48 12.64 -6.38
N VAL A 121 17.83 12.65 -5.09
CA VAL A 121 17.57 13.76 -4.15
C VAL A 121 18.87 14.41 -3.68
N ALA A 122 18.80 15.68 -3.25
CA ALA A 122 19.98 16.40 -2.76
C ALA A 122 20.31 16.05 -1.30
N SER A 123 21.56 16.27 -0.87
CA SER A 123 22.07 15.86 0.46
C SER A 123 21.38 16.56 1.63
N ASP A 124 20.86 17.76 1.43
CA ASP A 124 20.00 18.46 2.38
C ASP A 124 18.61 17.81 2.49
N MET A 125 18.05 17.30 1.40
CA MET A 125 16.83 16.49 1.40
C MET A 125 17.03 15.17 2.15
N GLU A 126 18.20 14.51 2.08
CA GLU A 126 18.52 13.34 2.91
C GLU A 126 18.40 13.68 4.41
N ARG A 127 18.96 14.82 4.84
CA ARG A 127 18.87 15.28 6.23
C ARG A 127 17.46 15.70 6.63
N ALA A 128 16.68 16.25 5.71
CA ALA A 128 15.27 16.56 5.94
C ALA A 128 14.43 15.28 6.10
N TYR A 129 14.66 14.28 5.24
CA TYR A 129 14.02 12.96 5.31
C TYR A 129 14.34 12.26 6.64
N ALA A 130 15.61 12.21 7.06
CA ALA A 130 15.99 11.59 8.33
C ALA A 130 15.32 12.27 9.55
N ARG A 131 15.20 13.61 9.55
CA ARG A 131 14.45 14.33 10.59
C ARG A 131 12.95 14.01 10.54
N LYS A 132 12.35 13.98 9.35
CA LYS A 132 10.92 13.68 9.17
C LYS A 132 10.59 12.23 9.52
N GLN A 133 11.51 11.31 9.29
CA GLN A 133 11.37 9.92 9.69
C GLN A 133 11.32 9.78 11.21
N ILE A 134 12.20 10.46 11.96
CA ILE A 134 12.15 10.47 13.43
C ILE A 134 10.83 11.07 13.93
N GLU A 135 10.36 12.17 13.33
CA GLU A 135 9.05 12.76 13.63
C GLU A 135 7.91 11.77 13.39
N HIS A 136 7.91 11.14 12.21
CA HIS A 136 6.89 10.18 11.80
C HIS A 136 6.87 8.94 12.71
N GLU A 137 8.02 8.42 13.12
CA GLU A 137 8.16 7.25 14.00
C GLU A 137 7.81 7.56 15.46
N THR A 138 7.97 8.82 15.90
CA THR A 138 7.67 9.26 17.26
C THR A 138 6.18 9.08 17.59
N HIS A 139 5.89 8.35 18.68
CA HIS A 139 4.55 8.30 19.26
C HIS A 139 4.23 9.64 19.95
N ASN A 140 3.03 10.16 19.72
CA ASN A 140 2.51 11.40 20.30
C ASN A 140 3.46 12.61 20.15
N PRO A 141 3.94 12.94 18.93
CA PRO A 141 5.01 13.91 18.70
C PRO A 141 4.70 15.30 19.26
N ILE A 142 5.74 15.99 19.72
CA ILE A 142 5.65 17.35 20.27
C ILE A 142 6.22 18.32 19.24
N TYR A 143 5.50 19.42 19.03
CA TYR A 143 5.90 20.53 18.17
C TYR A 143 6.03 21.78 19.03
N CYS A 144 6.80 22.76 18.56
CA CYS A 144 6.86 24.07 19.20
C CYS A 144 5.48 24.71 19.25
N SER A 145 5.09 25.18 20.43
CA SER A 145 3.81 25.88 20.69
C SER A 145 3.68 27.23 19.99
N ASN A 146 4.79 27.79 19.47
CA ASN A 146 4.71 28.96 18.60
C ASN A 146 4.12 28.57 17.24
N ILE A 147 2.92 29.10 16.96
CA ILE A 147 2.11 28.79 15.78
C ILE A 147 2.79 29.13 14.44
N THR A 148 3.78 30.02 14.41
CA THR A 148 4.55 30.31 13.17
C THR A 148 5.76 29.40 13.01
N CYS A 149 6.26 28.80 14.11
CA CYS A 149 7.43 27.93 14.09
C CYS A 149 7.06 26.46 13.90
N GLN A 150 6.11 25.94 14.70
CA GLN A 150 5.61 24.55 14.71
C GLN A 150 6.67 23.44 14.54
N THR A 151 7.94 23.72 14.88
CA THR A 151 9.03 22.79 14.59
C THR A 151 8.94 21.58 15.52
N PHE A 152 9.06 20.38 14.95
CA PHE A 152 9.12 19.13 15.71
C PHE A 152 10.27 19.15 16.72
N ILE A 153 9.97 18.75 17.95
CA ILE A 153 10.92 18.64 19.06
C ILE A 153 11.26 17.15 19.25
N PRO A 154 12.48 16.70 18.88
CA PRO A 154 12.85 15.29 18.96
C PRO A 154 12.81 14.74 20.40
N PRO A 155 12.37 13.49 20.64
CA PRO A 155 12.30 12.90 21.97
C PRO A 155 13.57 13.04 22.82
N ARG A 156 14.75 12.95 22.19
CA ARG A 156 16.06 13.15 22.85
C ARG A 156 16.28 14.54 23.48
N ALA A 157 15.49 15.54 23.11
CA ALA A 157 15.50 16.88 23.68
C ALA A 157 14.54 17.03 24.88
N ILE A 158 13.64 16.06 25.08
CA ILE A 158 12.64 16.05 26.15
C ILE A 158 13.27 15.47 27.41
N LYS A 159 13.71 16.35 28.33
CA LYS A 159 14.34 15.97 29.61
C LYS A 159 13.51 16.35 30.85
N SER A 160 12.44 17.12 30.66
CA SER A 160 11.55 17.60 31.72
C SER A 160 10.20 18.00 31.11
N ASP A 161 9.28 18.44 31.96
CA ASP A 161 7.95 18.93 31.56
C ASP A 161 7.97 20.20 30.69
N VAL A 162 9.12 20.86 30.53
CA VAL A 162 9.28 22.05 29.67
C VAL A 162 10.43 21.85 28.70
N VAL A 163 10.11 21.90 27.42
CA VAL A 163 11.05 21.69 26.31
C VAL A 163 11.32 23.00 25.57
N HIS A 164 12.54 23.14 25.05
CA HIS A 164 12.95 24.32 24.28
C HIS A 164 12.95 23.96 22.79
N CYS A 165 12.38 24.84 21.97
CA CYS A 165 12.44 24.67 20.51
C CYS A 165 13.89 24.80 20.01
N PRO A 166 14.41 23.85 19.20
CA PRO A 166 15.78 23.92 18.68
C PRO A 166 15.98 24.99 17.60
N VAL A 167 14.92 25.71 17.19
CA VAL A 167 14.96 26.73 16.13
C VAL A 167 14.66 28.13 16.69
N CYS A 168 13.50 28.33 17.32
CA CYS A 168 13.09 29.65 17.82
C CYS A 168 13.28 29.85 19.34
N VAL A 169 13.92 28.90 20.03
CA VAL A 169 14.17 28.83 21.49
C VAL A 169 12.95 28.91 22.42
N GLU A 170 11.74 29.11 21.87
CA GLU A 170 10.47 29.17 22.60
C GLU A 170 10.23 27.92 23.45
N ARG A 171 9.56 28.11 24.60
CA ARG A 171 9.35 27.06 25.60
C ARG A 171 7.95 26.47 25.48
N THR A 172 7.87 25.15 25.38
CA THR A 172 6.62 24.39 25.25
C THR A 172 6.47 23.41 26.41
N CYS A 173 5.26 23.27 26.95
CA CYS A 173 4.94 22.27 27.96
C CYS A 173 4.85 20.88 27.31
N ALA A 174 5.62 19.91 27.77
CA ALA A 174 5.62 18.55 27.21
C ALA A 174 4.31 17.78 27.47
N LYS A 175 3.54 18.18 28.49
CA LYS A 175 2.28 17.53 28.89
C LYS A 175 1.09 17.99 28.05
N CYS A 176 0.79 19.29 28.05
CA CYS A 176 -0.35 19.86 27.32
C CYS A 176 0.00 20.38 25.90
N LYS A 177 1.28 20.41 25.52
CA LYS A 177 1.79 20.92 24.23
C LYS A 177 1.57 22.42 23.94
N ASN A 178 0.94 23.14 24.87
CA ASN A 178 0.83 24.59 24.84
C ASN A 178 2.13 25.28 25.30
N THR A 179 2.18 26.61 25.22
CA THR A 179 3.32 27.41 25.73
C THR A 179 3.60 27.08 27.19
N ALA A 180 4.90 27.05 27.54
CA ALA A 180 5.33 26.66 28.88
C ALA A 180 4.75 27.60 29.95
N HIS A 181 4.15 27.01 30.96
CA HIS A 181 3.49 27.69 32.07
C HIS A 181 4.07 27.20 33.40
N GLN A 182 3.71 27.88 34.49
CA GLN A 182 3.98 27.41 35.86
C GLN A 182 2.74 26.70 36.40
N GLY A 183 2.91 25.84 37.42
CA GLY A 183 1.81 25.10 38.03
C GLY A 183 1.22 23.98 37.15
N PRO A 184 0.03 23.46 37.48
CA PRO A 184 -0.64 22.44 36.68
C PRO A 184 -1.00 22.95 35.29
N CYS A 185 -1.18 22.03 34.33
CA CYS A 185 -1.64 22.41 33.00
C CYS A 185 -3.04 23.04 33.09
N PRO A 186 -3.30 24.15 32.37
CA PRO A 186 -4.65 24.70 32.27
C PRO A 186 -5.57 23.65 31.65
N LYS A 187 -6.80 23.59 32.13
CA LYS A 187 -7.84 22.75 31.53
C LYS A 187 -8.17 23.31 30.13
N ASP A 188 -8.17 22.44 29.13
CA ASP A 188 -8.49 22.80 27.75
C ASP A 188 -9.95 22.41 27.47
N GLU A 189 -10.86 23.34 27.75
CA GLU A 189 -12.30 23.07 27.65
C GLU A 189 -12.74 22.81 26.20
N ALA A 190 -12.08 23.46 25.22
CA ALA A 190 -12.33 23.21 23.80
C ALA A 190 -11.87 21.81 23.38
N LEU A 191 -10.74 21.32 23.89
CA LEU A 191 -10.32 19.93 23.69
C LEU A 191 -11.30 18.95 24.36
N ASP A 192 -11.75 19.22 25.58
CA ASP A 192 -12.72 18.38 26.29
C ASP A 192 -14.07 18.31 25.53
N GLU A 193 -14.57 19.43 24.99
CA GLU A 193 -15.76 19.47 24.13
C GLU A 193 -15.59 18.61 22.86
N VAL A 194 -14.45 18.71 22.19
CA VAL A 194 -14.13 17.90 21.00
C VAL A 194 -14.01 16.40 21.36
N LEU A 195 -13.47 16.07 22.53
CA LEU A 195 -13.40 14.69 23.00
C LEU A 195 -14.78 14.12 23.34
N HIS A 196 -15.65 14.89 24.00
CA HIS A 196 -17.03 14.48 24.26
C HIS A 196 -17.87 14.37 22.98
N LEU A 197 -17.68 15.25 22.00
CA LEU A 197 -18.29 15.07 20.68
C LEU A 197 -17.80 13.78 20.02
N ALA A 198 -16.49 13.53 20.02
CA ALA A 198 -15.90 12.31 19.47
C ALA A 198 -16.42 11.03 20.16
N GLU A 199 -16.68 11.06 21.47
CA GLU A 199 -17.30 9.94 22.19
C GLU A 199 -18.75 9.68 21.73
N ARG A 200 -19.55 10.73 21.50
CA ARG A 200 -20.93 10.61 21.00
C ARG A 200 -20.99 10.09 19.56
N GLU A 201 -20.15 10.62 18.67
CA GLU A 201 -20.09 10.19 17.26
C GLU A 201 -19.28 8.88 17.06
N GLY A 202 -18.71 8.32 18.13
CA GLY A 202 -17.89 7.10 18.07
C GLY A 202 -16.54 7.28 17.34
N TRP A 203 -16.11 8.51 17.10
CA TRP A 203 -14.80 8.86 16.54
C TRP A 203 -13.66 8.41 17.49
N ARG A 204 -12.48 8.15 16.92
CA ARG A 204 -11.31 7.64 17.67
C ARG A 204 -10.05 8.40 17.31
N ARG A 205 -9.20 8.65 18.31
CA ARG A 205 -7.85 9.19 18.07
C ARG A 205 -6.90 8.09 17.58
N CYS A 206 -6.06 8.42 16.60
CA CYS A 206 -4.97 7.55 16.13
C CYS A 206 -4.01 7.22 17.30
N PRO A 207 -3.75 5.94 17.62
CA PRO A 207 -2.84 5.57 18.71
C PRO A 207 -1.37 5.98 18.50
N LYS A 208 -0.96 6.40 17.30
CA LYS A 208 0.40 6.89 17.02
C LYS A 208 0.51 8.41 17.08
N CYS A 209 -0.33 9.14 16.34
CA CYS A 209 -0.21 10.59 16.17
C CYS A 209 -1.32 11.41 16.84
N MET A 210 -2.25 10.77 17.56
CA MET A 210 -3.39 11.37 18.27
C MET A 210 -4.42 12.14 17.42
N SER A 211 -4.26 12.20 16.09
CA SER A 211 -5.25 12.78 15.16
C SER A 211 -6.62 12.11 15.30
N MET A 212 -7.70 12.89 15.30
CA MET A 212 -9.06 12.36 15.31
C MET A 212 -9.39 11.66 13.98
N ILE A 213 -10.08 10.52 14.06
CA ILE A 213 -10.48 9.69 12.93
C ILE A 213 -11.95 9.33 13.10
N GLU A 214 -12.73 9.67 12.08
CA GLU A 214 -14.08 9.21 11.86
C GLU A 214 -14.08 7.91 11.02
N ARG A 215 -15.09 7.06 11.19
CA ARG A 215 -15.29 5.85 10.38
C ARG A 215 -16.77 5.72 10.05
N GLU A 216 -17.14 6.06 8.83
CA GLU A 216 -18.52 6.00 8.32
C GLU A 216 -19.09 4.56 8.35
N SER A 217 -18.32 3.57 7.88
CA SER A 217 -18.75 2.17 7.82
C SER A 217 -17.56 1.20 7.68
N GLY A 218 -17.84 -0.11 7.57
CA GLY A 218 -16.85 -1.12 7.21
C GLY A 218 -15.93 -1.62 8.33
N CYS A 219 -14.84 -2.28 7.94
CA CYS A 219 -13.93 -3.02 8.82
C CYS A 219 -13.32 -2.17 9.94
N ASN A 220 -12.97 -2.80 11.07
CA ASN A 220 -12.20 -2.15 12.13
C ASN A 220 -10.72 -1.92 11.77
N HIS A 221 -10.21 -2.43 10.64
CA HIS A 221 -8.87 -2.13 10.13
C HIS A 221 -8.82 -0.69 9.62
N MET A 222 -8.22 0.20 10.39
CA MET A 222 -8.03 1.60 10.00
C MET A 222 -6.57 1.93 9.76
N MET A 223 -6.32 2.65 8.68
CA MET A 223 -5.02 3.22 8.33
C MET A 223 -5.12 4.73 8.50
N CYS A 224 -4.42 5.29 9.50
CA CYS A 224 -4.36 6.74 9.68
C CYS A 224 -3.59 7.41 8.53
N ARG A 225 -3.76 8.72 8.32
CA ARG A 225 -2.91 9.53 7.42
C ARG A 225 -1.42 9.45 7.74
N CYS A 226 -1.05 9.13 8.99
CA CYS A 226 0.33 8.82 9.39
C CYS A 226 0.75 7.37 9.13
N TYR A 227 -0.01 6.63 8.32
CA TYR A 227 0.15 5.21 7.97
C TYR A 227 0.25 4.24 9.16
N TYR A 228 -0.17 4.67 10.35
CA TYR A 228 -0.37 3.73 11.44
C TYR A 228 -1.63 2.91 11.19
N GLU A 229 -1.46 1.61 11.05
CA GLU A 229 -2.56 0.66 10.96
C GLU A 229 -2.95 0.16 12.34
N PHE A 230 -4.23 0.29 12.68
CA PHE A 230 -4.76 -0.07 13.99
C PHE A 230 -6.22 -0.51 13.92
N CYS A 231 -6.67 -1.16 14.98
CA CYS A 231 -8.06 -1.55 15.18
C CYS A 231 -8.87 -0.38 15.73
N PHE A 232 -9.83 0.15 14.96
CA PHE A 232 -10.70 1.25 15.38
C PHE A 232 -11.41 0.97 16.71
N ARG A 233 -11.85 -0.28 16.91
CA ARG A 233 -12.58 -0.72 18.10
C ARG A 233 -11.75 -0.68 19.39
N CYS A 234 -10.45 -1.00 19.35
CA CYS A 234 -9.64 -1.18 20.57
C CYS A 234 -8.26 -0.49 20.57
N GLY A 235 -7.91 0.27 19.54
CA GLY A 235 -6.65 1.02 19.46
C GLY A 235 -5.37 0.19 19.28
N ARG A 236 -5.43 -1.14 19.20
CA ARG A 236 -4.23 -1.98 19.03
C ARG A 236 -3.72 -1.94 17.59
N LYS A 237 -2.38 -1.98 17.44
CA LYS A 237 -1.67 -2.09 16.15
C LYS A 237 -2.24 -3.26 15.33
N TRP A 238 -2.50 -3.04 14.05
CA TRP A 238 -3.26 -3.99 13.23
C TRP A 238 -2.52 -5.29 12.87
N PRO A 239 -1.24 -5.27 12.41
CA PRO A 239 -0.47 -6.49 12.21
C PRO A 239 -0.53 -7.47 13.39
N GLY A 240 -1.16 -8.63 13.18
CA GLY A 240 -1.35 -9.68 14.18
C GLY A 240 -2.62 -9.55 15.05
N HIS A 241 -3.52 -8.60 14.77
CA HIS A 241 -4.68 -8.31 15.62
C HIS A 241 -6.04 -8.84 15.09
N ASN A 242 -6.03 -9.67 14.04
CA ASN A 242 -7.23 -9.96 13.25
C ASN A 242 -8.34 -10.74 14.00
N ARG A 243 -8.03 -11.49 15.07
CA ARG A 243 -8.94 -12.52 15.63
C ARG A 243 -9.97 -12.05 16.69
N PRO A 244 -9.67 -11.18 17.67
CA PRO A 244 -10.63 -10.88 18.75
C PRO A 244 -11.59 -9.72 18.47
N CYS A 245 -11.34 -8.88 17.46
CA CYS A 245 -12.06 -7.61 17.28
C CYS A 245 -12.80 -7.47 15.95
N CYS A 246 -12.67 -8.44 15.04
CA CYS A 246 -13.44 -8.55 13.80
C CYS A 246 -14.13 -9.93 13.72
N PRO A 247 -15.32 -10.12 14.31
CA PRO A 247 -16.07 -11.36 14.19
C PRO A 247 -16.56 -11.66 12.75
N GLU A 248 -16.55 -10.65 11.88
CA GLU A 248 -16.98 -10.74 10.46
C GLU A 248 -15.83 -11.07 9.49
N GLY A 249 -14.59 -11.15 9.98
CA GLY A 249 -13.40 -11.41 9.15
C GLY A 249 -13.19 -12.89 8.88
N ILE A 250 -14.01 -13.51 8.03
CA ILE A 250 -13.68 -14.81 7.43
C ILE A 250 -12.71 -14.56 6.28
N TYR A 251 -11.42 -14.86 6.47
CA TYR A 251 -10.42 -14.69 5.41
C TYR A 251 -10.39 -15.92 4.49
N LEU A 252 -9.85 -15.77 3.27
CA LEU A 252 -9.76 -16.86 2.29
C LEU A 252 -8.95 -18.05 2.82
N GLU A 253 -7.97 -17.78 3.68
CA GLU A 253 -7.19 -18.77 4.42
C GLU A 253 -8.04 -19.58 5.42
N ASP A 254 -8.99 -18.95 6.12
CA ASP A 254 -9.95 -19.63 7.00
C ASP A 254 -10.89 -20.54 6.19
N ILE A 255 -11.28 -20.13 4.97
CA ILE A 255 -12.04 -20.97 4.04
C ILE A 255 -11.23 -22.20 3.63
N THR A 256 -9.93 -22.07 3.36
CA THR A 256 -9.08 -23.24 3.03
C THR A 256 -8.91 -24.20 4.21
N ALA A 257 -8.80 -23.68 5.44
CA ALA A 257 -8.75 -24.51 6.65
C ALA A 257 -10.07 -25.26 6.88
N LEU A 258 -11.20 -24.55 6.80
CA LEU A 258 -12.54 -25.13 6.92
C LEU A 258 -12.81 -26.19 5.83
N ALA A 259 -12.42 -25.93 4.58
CA ALA A 259 -12.55 -26.88 3.48
C ALA A 259 -11.71 -28.14 3.71
N LEU A 260 -10.50 -28.00 4.28
CA LEU A 260 -9.63 -29.14 4.61
C LEU A 260 -10.22 -29.99 5.75
N ASP A 261 -10.81 -29.37 6.76
CA ASP A 261 -11.45 -30.08 7.87
C ASP A 261 -12.76 -30.77 7.45
N ILE A 262 -13.55 -30.15 6.56
CA ILE A 262 -14.70 -30.79 5.91
C ILE A 262 -14.24 -32.00 5.08
N ALA A 263 -13.15 -31.87 4.31
CA ALA A 263 -12.61 -32.97 3.50
C ALA A 263 -12.11 -34.15 4.37
N ARG A 264 -11.45 -33.86 5.50
CA ARG A 264 -11.05 -34.88 6.50
C ARG A 264 -12.26 -35.61 7.08
N ALA A 265 -13.27 -34.86 7.55
CA ALA A 265 -14.49 -35.45 8.10
C ALA A 265 -15.24 -36.31 7.07
N ALA A 266 -15.31 -35.87 5.81
CA ALA A 266 -15.89 -36.66 4.73
C ALA A 266 -15.10 -37.96 4.45
N CYS A 267 -13.76 -37.90 4.51
CA CYS A 267 -12.90 -39.07 4.38
C CYS A 267 -13.10 -40.08 5.52
N ASP A 268 -13.16 -39.61 6.78
CA ASP A 268 -13.44 -40.46 7.94
C ASP A 268 -14.82 -41.13 7.85
N ILE A 269 -15.84 -40.40 7.38
CA ILE A 269 -17.18 -40.97 7.12
C ILE A 269 -17.09 -42.04 6.04
N ALA A 270 -16.41 -41.78 4.91
CA ALA A 270 -16.22 -42.77 3.84
C ALA A 270 -15.49 -44.03 4.34
N VAL A 271 -14.40 -43.88 5.10
CA VAL A 271 -13.67 -45.00 5.72
C VAL A 271 -14.56 -45.78 6.69
N ARG A 272 -15.41 -45.11 7.47
CA ARG A 272 -16.36 -45.78 8.37
C ARG A 272 -17.47 -46.51 7.61
N VAL A 273 -17.98 -45.96 6.51
CA VAL A 273 -18.97 -46.61 5.63
C VAL A 273 -18.37 -47.85 4.98
N VAL A 274 -17.16 -47.75 4.41
CA VAL A 274 -16.44 -48.88 3.80
C VAL A 274 -16.12 -49.95 4.85
N LYS A 275 -15.59 -49.59 6.02
CA LYS A 275 -15.36 -50.54 7.13
C LYS A 275 -16.65 -51.22 7.57
N ASN A 276 -17.76 -50.49 7.69
CA ASN A 276 -19.05 -51.09 8.06
C ASN A 276 -19.61 -52.03 6.97
N ALA A 277 -19.44 -51.70 5.69
CA ALA A 277 -19.82 -52.57 4.58
C ALA A 277 -18.98 -53.86 4.56
N LEU A 278 -17.66 -53.75 4.78
CA LEU A 278 -16.73 -54.88 4.88
C LEU A 278 -16.93 -55.72 6.16
N ILE A 279 -17.40 -55.14 7.27
CA ILE A 279 -17.67 -55.90 8.49
C ILE A 279 -19.01 -56.66 8.38
N LYS A 280 -20.04 -56.04 7.77
CA LYS A 280 -21.39 -56.63 7.73
C LYS A 280 -21.59 -57.63 6.59
N GLY A 281 -20.97 -57.41 5.44
CA GLY A 281 -21.16 -58.24 4.24
C GLY A 281 -22.60 -58.18 3.68
N PRO A 282 -22.81 -58.58 2.41
CA PRO A 282 -24.15 -58.80 1.89
C PRO A 282 -24.67 -60.16 2.38
N PRO A 283 -25.89 -60.26 2.94
CA PRO A 283 -26.41 -61.49 3.57
C PRO A 283 -26.63 -62.67 2.60
N CYS A 284 -26.45 -62.46 1.29
CA CYS A 284 -26.46 -63.52 0.29
C CYS A 284 -25.12 -64.28 0.15
N LEU A 285 -24.04 -63.86 0.82
CA LEU A 285 -22.68 -64.43 0.65
C LEU A 285 -22.05 -65.02 1.93
N ASP A 286 -22.80 -65.22 3.02
CA ASP A 286 -22.26 -65.67 4.32
C ASP A 286 -21.37 -66.93 4.26
N ARG A 287 -21.68 -67.89 3.38
CA ARG A 287 -20.87 -69.12 3.19
C ARG A 287 -19.49 -68.87 2.57
N LEU A 288 -19.30 -67.77 1.84
CA LEU A 288 -18.02 -67.35 1.25
C LEU A 288 -17.35 -66.21 2.04
N TRP A 289 -18.11 -65.47 2.85
CA TRP A 289 -17.61 -64.34 3.62
C TRP A 289 -16.75 -64.75 4.83
N ILE A 290 -17.11 -65.84 5.51
CA ILE A 290 -16.37 -66.33 6.69
C ILE A 290 -14.91 -66.71 6.37
N PRO A 291 -14.60 -67.45 5.28
CA PRO A 291 -13.22 -67.68 4.85
C PRO A 291 -12.45 -66.39 4.53
N LEU A 292 -13.07 -65.45 3.82
CA LEU A 292 -12.41 -64.20 3.42
C LEU A 292 -12.11 -63.29 4.62
N ARG A 293 -13.04 -63.21 5.58
CA ARG A 293 -12.82 -62.49 6.84
C ARG A 293 -11.66 -63.08 7.65
N ARG A 294 -11.58 -64.42 7.74
CA ARG A 294 -10.44 -65.11 8.38
C ARG A 294 -9.11 -64.87 7.65
N LEU A 295 -9.12 -64.62 6.34
CA LEU A 295 -7.93 -64.26 5.59
C LEU A 295 -7.49 -62.81 5.88
N ILE A 296 -8.45 -61.88 5.89
CA ILE A 296 -8.21 -60.45 6.22
C ILE A 296 -7.71 -60.29 7.65
N ASP A 297 -8.32 -60.97 8.62
CA ASP A 297 -7.88 -60.92 10.02
C ASP A 297 -6.46 -61.52 10.19
N LYS A 298 -6.09 -62.55 9.43
CA LYS A 298 -4.72 -63.11 9.40
C LYS A 298 -3.68 -62.21 8.74
N ILE A 299 -4.08 -61.41 7.75
CA ILE A 299 -3.19 -60.40 7.15
C ILE A 299 -2.96 -59.28 8.17
N ARG A 300 -4.01 -58.83 8.84
CA ARG A 300 -3.95 -57.72 9.80
C ARG A 300 -3.08 -58.01 11.03
N VAL A 301 -3.10 -59.24 11.56
CA VAL A 301 -2.22 -59.65 12.67
C VAL A 301 -0.73 -59.63 12.26
N ARG A 302 -0.41 -59.81 10.98
CA ARG A 302 0.98 -59.75 10.48
C ARG A 302 1.56 -58.34 10.42
N ASP A 303 0.71 -57.32 10.28
CA ASP A 303 1.15 -55.92 10.29
C ASP A 303 1.42 -55.44 11.73
N ASP A 304 0.67 -55.95 12.72
CA ASP A 304 0.84 -55.63 14.15
C ASP A 304 2.08 -56.31 14.79
N GLU A 305 2.63 -57.37 14.18
CA GLU A 305 3.91 -58.02 14.59
C GLU A 305 5.16 -57.40 13.92
N LEU A 306 4.99 -56.37 13.08
CA LEU A 306 6.07 -55.68 12.35
C LEU A 306 6.25 -54.20 12.76
N LEU A 307 5.75 -53.83 13.95
CA LEU A 307 5.86 -52.51 14.59
C LEU A 307 6.61 -52.58 15.93
#